data_AF-A0AAD8A2U9-F1
#
_entry.id   AF-A0AAD8A2U9-F1
#
_cell.length_a   1.000
_cell.length_b   1.000
_cell.length_c   1.000
_cell.angle_alpha   90.00
_cell.angle_beta   90.00
_cell.angle_gamma   90.00
#
_symmetry.space_group_name_H-M   'P 1'
#
loop_
_entity.id
_entity.type
_entity.pdbx_description
1 polymer ?
#
loop_
_entity_poly.entity_id
_entity_poly.type
_entity_poly.pdbx_seq_one_letter_code
_entity_poly.pdbx_strand_id
1 'polypeptide(L)'
;MANIDSDVKDSSSDKVIDNAWAMKIPKFRPEDNPHRLMEESSFATLFPKYRERYLRECWPLVQKSLDEYGIKAELDVVEGSMTVRTTRLTWDPYIVIKARDMIKLLSRSVPYEQAVRVLEDAVGSDIIKIGSLVRNREKFVKRRQRLIGPNGCTLKSVELLTDCYVLVQGQTVAAVGPYKGLQQVRKIVEDTMRNIHPIYNIKALMIKRELAKDPKLKNENWERFLPKFNSKNLSKRKQPKKKSKNEYTPFPPPQAESKIDKQLASGEYFLKEEQQQARKRKIREEKQAEATKLREEKRNQAYIPPEEPQFKGKKITHTSDVDVAALKKKVKNAQKKKNKSVHL
;
A
#
# COMPACT_ATOMS: atom_id res chain seq x y z
N MET A 1 8.09 -54.83 -7.73
CA MET A 1 8.13 -55.02 -6.26
C MET A 1 7.10 -54.10 -5.65
N ALA A 2 5.91 -54.62 -5.38
CA ALA A 2 4.79 -53.89 -4.81
C ALA A 2 5.00 -53.79 -3.30
N ASN A 3 5.13 -52.57 -2.77
CA ASN A 3 5.05 -52.31 -1.34
C ASN A 3 3.56 -52.34 -0.96
N ILE A 4 3.17 -53.44 -0.31
CA ILE A 4 1.90 -53.58 0.37
C ILE A 4 2.06 -52.87 1.71
N ASP A 5 1.56 -51.63 1.79
CA ASP A 5 1.35 -50.96 3.08
C ASP A 5 0.22 -51.70 3.80
N SER A 6 0.60 -52.49 4.80
CA SER A 6 -0.32 -53.19 5.68
C SER A 6 -0.88 -52.20 6.70
N ASP A 7 -2.11 -51.74 6.46
CA ASP A 7 -2.90 -50.97 7.41
C ASP A 7 -3.24 -51.83 8.64
N VAL A 8 -2.43 -51.71 9.69
CA VAL A 8 -2.73 -52.23 11.02
C VAL A 8 -3.89 -51.42 11.60
N LYS A 9 -5.08 -52.03 11.70
CA LYS A 9 -6.21 -51.52 12.48
C LYS A 9 -5.83 -51.56 13.97
N ASP A 10 -5.33 -50.46 14.50
CA ASP A 10 -5.16 -50.29 15.95
C ASP A 10 -6.52 -50.08 16.61
N SER A 11 -7.12 -51.16 17.11
CA SER A 11 -8.33 -51.15 17.93
C SER A 11 -8.01 -50.77 19.39
N SER A 12 -7.47 -49.57 19.63
CA SER A 12 -7.23 -49.03 20.98
C SER A 12 -8.08 -47.78 21.27
N SER A 13 -9.41 -47.96 21.24
CA SER A 13 -10.38 -46.89 21.43
C SER A 13 -10.67 -46.56 22.91
N ASP A 14 -9.66 -46.47 23.79
CA ASP A 14 -9.91 -46.04 25.19
C ASP A 14 -8.69 -45.53 25.99
N LYS A 15 -7.68 -44.96 25.32
CA LYS A 15 -6.62 -44.21 26.02
C LYS A 15 -6.90 -42.71 25.88
N VAL A 16 -6.96 -41.99 26.99
CA VAL A 16 -7.02 -40.52 26.99
C VAL A 16 -5.77 -40.01 26.26
N ILE A 17 -5.97 -39.41 25.09
CA ILE A 17 -4.87 -38.88 24.27
C ILE A 17 -4.53 -37.49 24.81
N ASP A 18 -3.35 -37.34 25.42
CA ASP A 18 -2.87 -36.06 25.97
C ASP A 18 -2.74 -34.95 24.90
N ASN A 19 -2.55 -35.31 23.63
CA ASN A 19 -2.46 -34.39 22.49
C ASN A 19 -3.41 -34.79 21.36
N ALA A 20 -4.68 -34.36 21.45
CA ALA A 20 -5.72 -34.61 20.44
C ALA A 20 -5.30 -34.20 19.00
N TRP A 21 -4.37 -33.25 18.86
CA TRP A 21 -3.86 -32.74 17.58
C TRP A 21 -2.77 -33.60 16.93
N ALA A 22 -2.22 -34.60 17.65
CA ALA A 22 -1.21 -35.52 17.11
C ALA A 22 -1.84 -36.78 16.49
N MET A 23 -3.16 -36.96 16.62
CA MET A 23 -3.86 -38.11 16.08
C MET A 23 -3.90 -38.05 14.54
N LYS A 24 -3.42 -39.11 13.88
CA LYS A 24 -3.60 -39.26 12.44
C LYS A 24 -5.07 -39.60 12.18
N ILE A 25 -5.75 -38.73 11.45
CA ILE A 25 -7.14 -38.94 11.07
C ILE A 25 -7.19 -40.16 10.13
N PRO A 26 -8.03 -41.17 10.41
CA PRO A 26 -8.17 -42.33 9.53
C PRO A 26 -8.70 -41.88 8.16
N LYS A 27 -8.18 -42.48 7.09
CA LYS A 27 -8.69 -42.23 5.73
C LYS A 27 -10.10 -42.79 5.62
N PHE A 28 -11.01 -41.98 5.11
CA PHE A 28 -12.36 -42.44 4.78
C PHE A 28 -12.24 -43.48 3.66
N ARG A 29 -12.96 -44.61 3.77
CA ARG A 29 -12.97 -45.68 2.77
C ARG A 29 -14.36 -45.84 2.16
N PRO A 30 -14.48 -46.47 0.98
CA PRO A 30 -15.78 -46.77 0.39
C PRO A 30 -16.70 -47.59 1.31
N GLU A 31 -16.12 -48.43 2.17
CA GLU A 31 -16.83 -49.26 3.16
C GLU A 31 -17.54 -48.42 4.25
N ASP A 32 -17.05 -47.22 4.54
CA ASP A 32 -17.57 -46.36 5.61
C ASP A 32 -18.87 -45.65 5.23
N ASN A 33 -19.22 -45.62 3.94
CA ASN A 33 -20.49 -45.05 3.44
C ASN A 33 -21.37 -46.11 2.74
N PRO A 34 -22.04 -46.99 3.49
CA PRO A 34 -22.89 -48.03 2.92
C PRO A 34 -24.16 -47.47 2.26
N HIS A 35 -24.64 -46.31 2.69
CA HIS A 35 -25.92 -45.75 2.25
C HIS A 35 -25.84 -44.85 1.01
N ARG A 36 -24.63 -44.55 0.51
CA ARG A 36 -24.36 -43.69 -0.67
C ARG A 36 -24.92 -42.27 -0.50
N LEU A 37 -24.57 -41.37 -1.44
CA LEU A 37 -25.14 -40.03 -1.50
C LEU A 37 -26.53 -40.08 -2.16
N MET A 38 -27.52 -39.45 -1.52
CA MET A 38 -28.90 -39.35 -2.02
C MET A 38 -29.05 -38.26 -3.09
N GLU A 39 -28.37 -37.12 -2.89
CA GLU A 39 -28.50 -35.93 -3.73
C GLU A 39 -27.27 -35.72 -4.62
N GLU A 40 -27.49 -35.07 -5.76
CA GLU A 40 -26.44 -34.69 -6.68
C GLU A 40 -25.91 -33.29 -6.34
N SER A 41 -24.60 -33.17 -6.19
CA SER A 41 -23.88 -31.91 -6.07
C SER A 41 -23.13 -31.63 -7.36
N SER A 42 -23.35 -30.46 -7.95
CA SER A 42 -22.73 -30.04 -9.20
C SER A 42 -22.03 -28.70 -9.03
N PHE A 43 -20.78 -28.60 -9.50
CA PHE A 43 -20.02 -27.36 -9.54
C PHE A 43 -19.49 -27.10 -10.94
N ALA A 44 -19.58 -25.84 -11.37
CA ALA A 44 -19.08 -25.38 -12.65
C ALA A 44 -18.07 -24.24 -12.46
N THR A 45 -17.04 -24.20 -13.30
CA THR A 45 -16.09 -23.10 -13.38
C THR A 45 -15.79 -22.74 -14.81
N LEU A 46 -15.85 -21.45 -15.13
CA LEU A 46 -15.46 -20.92 -16.44
C LEU A 46 -13.94 -20.84 -16.56
N PHE A 47 -13.41 -21.13 -17.74
CA PHE A 47 -11.99 -20.97 -18.04
C PHE A 47 -11.76 -20.01 -19.22
N PRO A 48 -10.59 -19.33 -19.27
CA PRO A 48 -10.27 -18.45 -20.38
C PRO A 48 -9.99 -19.23 -21.68
N LYS A 49 -10.37 -18.67 -22.83
CA LYS A 49 -10.20 -19.29 -24.16
C LYS A 49 -8.78 -19.79 -24.47
N TYR A 50 -7.74 -19.07 -24.03
CA TYR A 50 -6.35 -19.50 -24.27
C TYR A 50 -5.97 -20.82 -23.56
N ARG A 51 -6.75 -21.24 -22.55
CA ARG A 51 -6.48 -22.45 -21.76
C ARG A 51 -7.10 -23.71 -22.37
N GLU A 52 -8.02 -23.54 -23.32
CA GLU A 52 -8.79 -24.61 -23.98
C GLU A 52 -7.89 -25.73 -24.53
N ARG A 53 -6.83 -25.38 -25.28
CA ARG A 53 -5.95 -26.37 -25.92
C ARG A 53 -5.35 -27.34 -24.91
N TYR A 54 -4.79 -26.81 -23.82
CA TYR A 54 -4.22 -27.64 -22.77
C TYR A 54 -5.28 -28.48 -22.05
N LEU A 55 -6.44 -27.88 -21.75
CA LEU A 55 -7.52 -28.61 -21.07
C LEU A 55 -7.98 -29.79 -21.90
N ARG A 56 -8.13 -29.63 -23.22
CA ARG A 56 -8.48 -30.72 -24.12
C ARG A 56 -7.44 -31.85 -24.10
N GLU A 57 -6.15 -31.51 -24.08
CA GLU A 57 -5.06 -32.49 -24.04
C GLU A 57 -5.00 -33.24 -22.70
N CYS A 58 -5.20 -32.56 -21.55
CA CYS A 58 -5.12 -33.18 -20.24
C CYS A 58 -6.44 -33.74 -19.70
N TRP A 59 -7.59 -33.46 -20.34
CA TRP A 59 -8.92 -33.84 -19.83
C TRP A 59 -9.09 -35.34 -19.55
N PRO A 60 -8.60 -36.26 -20.40
CA PRO A 60 -8.72 -37.69 -20.12
C PRO A 60 -8.05 -38.10 -18.80
N LEU A 61 -6.94 -37.44 -18.44
CA LEU A 61 -6.26 -37.67 -17.17
C LEU A 61 -7.09 -37.17 -15.99
N VAL A 62 -7.72 -35.99 -16.13
CA VAL A 62 -8.63 -35.43 -15.14
C VAL A 62 -9.81 -36.36 -14.88
N GLN A 63 -10.45 -36.86 -15.95
CA GLN A 63 -11.55 -37.82 -15.82
C GLN A 63 -11.10 -39.07 -15.09
N LYS A 64 -9.99 -39.69 -15.51
CA LYS A 64 -9.44 -40.88 -14.84
C LYS A 64 -9.21 -40.66 -13.33
N SER A 65 -8.60 -39.53 -12.95
CA SER A 65 -8.33 -39.22 -11.55
C SER A 65 -9.57 -38.97 -10.69
N LEU A 66 -10.65 -38.45 -11.29
CA LEU A 66 -11.91 -38.18 -10.58
C LEU A 66 -12.86 -39.38 -10.57
N ASP A 67 -12.78 -40.23 -11.60
CA ASP A 67 -13.53 -41.48 -11.70
C ASP A 67 -13.12 -42.46 -10.58
N GLU A 68 -11.87 -42.44 -10.11
CA GLU A 68 -11.40 -43.20 -8.94
C GLU A 68 -12.20 -42.88 -7.66
N TYR A 69 -12.73 -41.67 -7.56
CA TYR A 69 -13.59 -41.22 -6.45
C TYR A 69 -15.09 -41.24 -6.79
N GLY A 70 -15.45 -41.74 -7.98
CA GLY A 70 -16.82 -41.78 -8.46
C GLY A 70 -17.40 -40.39 -8.78
N ILE A 71 -16.57 -39.41 -9.16
CA ILE A 71 -17.00 -38.07 -9.58
C ILE A 71 -16.95 -37.99 -11.11
N LYS A 72 -18.05 -37.56 -11.72
CA LYS A 72 -18.11 -37.32 -13.16
C LYS A 72 -17.59 -35.92 -13.48
N ALA A 73 -16.68 -35.81 -14.45
CA ALA A 73 -16.16 -34.55 -14.95
C ALA A 73 -16.47 -34.35 -16.44
N GLU A 74 -17.09 -33.20 -16.78
CA GLU A 74 -17.42 -32.81 -18.15
C GLU A 74 -16.74 -31.48 -18.53
N LEU A 75 -16.19 -31.41 -19.75
CA LEU A 75 -15.57 -30.22 -20.32
C LEU A 75 -16.43 -29.71 -21.46
N ASP A 76 -16.98 -28.51 -21.30
CA ASP A 76 -17.66 -27.80 -22.37
C ASP A 76 -16.71 -26.78 -23.01
N VAL A 77 -16.37 -27.04 -24.27
CA VAL A 77 -15.51 -26.20 -25.08
C VAL A 77 -16.27 -25.02 -25.68
N VAL A 78 -17.58 -25.17 -25.94
CA VAL A 78 -18.42 -24.15 -26.57
C VAL A 78 -18.67 -23.02 -25.58
N GLU A 79 -19.13 -23.37 -24.38
CA GLU A 79 -19.33 -22.40 -23.29
C GLU A 79 -18.01 -22.00 -22.61
N GLY A 80 -16.97 -22.82 -22.72
CA GLY A 80 -15.71 -22.62 -22.01
C GLY A 80 -15.83 -22.88 -20.51
N SER A 81 -16.56 -23.95 -20.14
CA SER A 81 -16.84 -24.33 -18.76
C SER A 81 -16.35 -25.74 -18.44
N MET A 82 -15.90 -25.94 -17.20
CA MET A 82 -15.60 -27.26 -16.64
C MET A 82 -16.61 -27.54 -15.55
N THR A 83 -17.22 -28.72 -15.57
CA THR A 83 -18.20 -29.14 -14.57
C THR A 83 -17.78 -30.45 -13.89
N VAL A 84 -18.01 -30.53 -12.59
CA VAL A 84 -17.82 -31.74 -11.78
C VAL A 84 -19.12 -32.04 -11.04
N ARG A 85 -19.55 -33.30 -11.07
CA ARG A 85 -20.81 -33.75 -10.48
C ARG A 85 -20.60 -35.02 -9.65
N THR A 86 -21.24 -35.09 -8.49
CA THR A 86 -21.28 -36.35 -7.74
C THR A 86 -22.17 -37.36 -8.47
N THR A 87 -21.85 -38.64 -8.29
CA THR A 87 -22.65 -39.73 -8.82
C THR A 87 -23.13 -40.62 -7.67
N ARG A 88 -23.98 -41.59 -7.98
CA ARG A 88 -24.39 -42.60 -6.99
C ARG A 88 -23.23 -43.47 -6.49
N LEU A 89 -22.08 -43.46 -7.17
CA LEU A 89 -20.88 -44.21 -6.80
C LEU A 89 -19.94 -43.39 -5.90
N THR A 90 -20.18 -42.09 -5.74
CA THR A 90 -19.36 -41.25 -4.86
C THR A 90 -19.57 -41.68 -3.41
N TRP A 91 -18.48 -42.10 -2.77
CA TRP A 91 -18.50 -42.58 -1.39
C TRP A 91 -18.11 -41.47 -0.41
N ASP A 92 -17.08 -40.67 -0.71
CA ASP A 92 -16.67 -39.53 0.12
C ASP A 92 -17.58 -38.29 -0.12
N PRO A 93 -18.25 -37.74 0.90
CA PRO A 93 -19.07 -36.54 0.74
C PRO A 93 -18.25 -35.26 0.49
N TYR A 94 -16.99 -35.18 0.93
CA TYR A 94 -16.18 -33.97 0.84
C TYR A 94 -15.34 -33.88 -0.44
N ILE A 95 -15.09 -35.00 -1.13
CA ILE A 95 -14.26 -35.05 -2.34
C ILE A 95 -14.77 -34.13 -3.47
N VAL A 96 -16.08 -33.89 -3.56
CA VAL A 96 -16.66 -32.96 -4.54
C VAL A 96 -16.15 -31.52 -4.34
N ILE A 97 -15.85 -31.13 -3.10
CA ILE A 97 -15.30 -29.81 -2.77
C ILE A 97 -13.87 -29.69 -3.29
N LYS A 98 -13.08 -30.75 -3.14
CA LYS A 98 -11.71 -30.83 -3.67
C LYS A 98 -11.69 -30.89 -5.19
N ALA A 99 -12.60 -31.63 -5.82
CA ALA A 99 -12.75 -31.66 -7.27
C ALA A 99 -13.08 -30.27 -7.83
N ARG A 100 -13.98 -29.52 -7.17
CA ARG A 100 -14.26 -28.12 -7.48
C ARG A 100 -12.99 -27.25 -7.39
N ASP A 101 -12.19 -27.44 -6.37
CA ASP A 101 -10.97 -26.66 -6.19
C ASP A 101 -9.90 -27.04 -7.23
N MET A 102 -9.84 -28.30 -7.64
CA MET A 102 -9.00 -28.75 -8.76
C MET A 102 -9.38 -28.07 -10.08
N ILE A 103 -10.67 -28.05 -10.46
CA ILE A 103 -11.09 -27.36 -11.70
C ILE A 103 -10.87 -25.84 -11.62
N LYS A 104 -11.01 -25.22 -10.44
CA LYS A 104 -10.65 -23.82 -10.24
C LYS A 104 -9.16 -23.59 -10.48
N LEU A 105 -8.27 -24.47 -10.01
CA LEU A 105 -6.83 -24.35 -10.26
C LEU A 105 -6.48 -24.51 -11.73
N LEU A 106 -7.09 -25.47 -12.42
CA LEU A 106 -6.92 -25.67 -13.86
C LEU A 106 -7.34 -24.42 -14.65
N SER A 107 -8.42 -23.74 -14.24
CA SER A 107 -8.86 -22.45 -14.81
C SER A 107 -7.82 -21.33 -14.63
N ARG A 108 -6.99 -21.41 -13.58
CA ARG A 108 -5.91 -20.47 -13.26
C ARG A 108 -4.56 -20.91 -13.80
N SER A 109 -4.58 -21.77 -14.84
CA SER A 109 -3.41 -22.25 -15.58
C SER A 109 -2.40 -23.04 -14.74
N VAL A 110 -2.83 -23.60 -13.61
CA VAL A 110 -2.02 -24.58 -12.89
C VAL A 110 -1.95 -25.86 -13.73
N PRO A 111 -0.76 -26.49 -13.89
CA PRO A 111 -0.63 -27.77 -14.57
C PRO A 111 -1.39 -28.89 -13.85
N TYR A 112 -1.87 -29.88 -14.61
CA TYR A 112 -2.61 -31.04 -14.09
C TYR A 112 -1.87 -31.76 -12.97
N GLU A 113 -0.59 -32.08 -13.17
CA GLU A 113 0.26 -32.79 -12.19
C GLU A 113 0.21 -32.16 -10.80
N GLN A 114 0.11 -30.84 -10.75
CA GLN A 114 0.10 -30.08 -9.51
C GLN A 114 -1.30 -29.80 -8.97
N ALA A 115 -2.31 -29.77 -9.85
CA ALA A 115 -3.70 -29.60 -9.46
C ALA A 115 -4.27 -30.87 -8.79
N VAL A 116 -3.90 -32.06 -9.26
CA VAL A 116 -4.38 -33.35 -8.73
C VAL A 116 -4.02 -33.54 -7.27
N ARG A 117 -2.89 -32.97 -6.81
CA ARG A 117 -2.44 -33.03 -5.42
C ARG A 117 -3.50 -32.53 -4.42
N VAL A 118 -4.43 -31.66 -4.84
CA VAL A 118 -5.52 -31.15 -3.99
C VAL A 118 -6.55 -32.22 -3.62
N LEU A 119 -6.58 -33.35 -4.31
CA LEU A 119 -7.45 -34.46 -3.94
C LEU A 119 -6.99 -35.13 -2.62
N GLU A 120 -5.72 -35.00 -2.25
CA GLU A 120 -5.17 -35.49 -0.98
C GLU A 120 -5.67 -34.67 0.22
N ASP A 121 -5.87 -35.29 1.39
CA ASP A 121 -6.41 -34.61 2.60
C ASP A 121 -5.48 -33.55 3.21
N ALA A 122 -4.17 -33.74 3.10
CA ALA A 122 -3.19 -32.84 3.70
C ALA A 122 -2.92 -31.58 2.85
N VAL A 123 -3.42 -31.54 1.61
CA VAL A 123 -3.11 -30.53 0.61
C VAL A 123 -4.36 -29.69 0.33
N GLY A 124 -4.22 -28.38 0.49
CA GLY A 124 -5.25 -27.42 0.13
C GLY A 124 -4.89 -26.65 -1.15
N SER A 125 -5.85 -25.87 -1.61
CA SER A 125 -5.65 -24.84 -2.64
C SER A 125 -5.98 -23.46 -2.09
N ASP A 126 -5.30 -22.43 -2.60
CA ASP A 126 -5.64 -21.05 -2.29
C ASP A 126 -5.51 -20.15 -3.53
N ILE A 127 -6.54 -19.34 -3.79
CA ILE A 127 -6.57 -18.37 -4.90
C ILE A 127 -6.61 -16.97 -4.31
N ILE A 128 -5.44 -16.32 -4.29
CA ILE A 128 -5.24 -15.00 -3.69
C ILE A 128 -5.50 -13.92 -4.74
N LYS A 129 -6.51 -13.07 -4.50
CA LYS A 129 -6.83 -11.94 -5.37
C LYS A 129 -5.91 -10.76 -5.09
N ILE A 130 -5.06 -10.43 -6.06
CA ILE A 130 -4.10 -9.32 -5.95
C ILE A 130 -4.51 -8.06 -6.73
N GLY A 131 -5.45 -8.18 -7.67
CA GLY A 131 -5.85 -7.07 -8.56
C GLY A 131 -6.42 -5.84 -7.85
N SER A 132 -7.11 -6.01 -6.73
CA SER A 132 -7.74 -4.90 -5.98
C SER A 132 -6.81 -4.22 -4.98
N LEU A 133 -5.61 -4.76 -4.72
CA LEU A 133 -4.70 -4.25 -3.69
C LEU A 133 -3.96 -2.97 -4.11
N VAL A 134 -3.81 -2.72 -5.41
CA VAL A 134 -3.02 -1.60 -5.95
C VAL A 134 -3.81 -0.85 -7.01
N ARG A 135 -4.05 0.45 -6.80
CA ARG A 135 -4.82 1.29 -7.74
C ARG A 135 -4.12 1.52 -9.08
N ASN A 136 -2.81 1.78 -9.05
CA ASN A 136 -2.05 2.13 -10.25
C ASN A 136 -1.54 0.86 -10.96
N ARG A 137 -1.91 0.69 -12.24
CA ARG A 137 -1.52 -0.47 -13.06
C ARG A 137 -0.01 -0.69 -13.14
N GLU A 138 0.78 0.36 -13.32
CA GLU A 138 2.25 0.24 -13.39
C GLU A 138 2.86 -0.25 -12.07
N LYS A 139 2.38 0.28 -10.93
CA LYS A 139 2.83 -0.15 -9.61
C LYS A 139 2.43 -1.61 -9.35
N PHE A 140 1.24 -2.00 -9.81
CA PHE A 140 0.77 -3.38 -9.73
C PHE A 140 1.71 -4.33 -10.51
N VAL A 141 2.04 -4.01 -11.77
CA VAL A 141 2.96 -4.82 -12.58
C VAL A 141 4.34 -4.91 -11.93
N LYS A 142 4.89 -3.80 -11.43
CA LYS A 142 6.19 -3.80 -10.73
C LYS A 142 6.18 -4.62 -9.44
N ARG A 143 5.10 -4.57 -8.64
CA ARG A 143 4.96 -5.37 -7.40
C ARG A 143 4.72 -6.86 -7.69
N ARG A 144 3.93 -7.17 -8.73
CA ARG A 144 3.73 -8.54 -9.19
C ARG A 144 5.04 -9.15 -9.71
N GLN A 145 5.81 -8.40 -10.51
CA GLN A 145 7.11 -8.85 -11.00
C GLN A 145 8.10 -9.05 -9.84
N ARG A 146 8.05 -8.20 -8.81
CA ARG A 146 8.85 -8.36 -7.58
C ARG A 146 8.55 -9.67 -6.84
N LEU A 147 7.29 -10.12 -6.84
CA LEU A 147 6.91 -11.41 -6.24
C LEU A 147 7.54 -12.59 -6.97
N ILE A 148 7.60 -12.54 -8.31
CA ILE A 148 8.27 -13.55 -9.14
C ILE A 148 9.79 -13.49 -8.91
N GLY A 149 10.34 -12.28 -8.89
CA GLY A 149 11.77 -12.02 -8.79
C GLY A 149 12.51 -12.15 -10.12
N PRO A 150 13.82 -11.82 -10.15
CA PRO A 150 14.66 -12.09 -11.30
C PRO A 150 14.75 -13.60 -11.53
N ASN A 151 14.59 -14.06 -12.77
CA ASN A 151 14.61 -15.48 -13.18
C ASN A 151 13.69 -16.42 -12.36
N GLY A 152 12.67 -15.87 -11.68
CA GLY A 152 11.79 -16.68 -10.81
C GLY A 152 12.43 -17.12 -9.49
N CYS A 153 13.61 -16.63 -9.12
CA CYS A 153 14.31 -17.09 -7.90
C CYS A 153 13.52 -16.81 -6.61
N THR A 154 12.85 -15.66 -6.52
CA THR A 154 12.03 -15.31 -5.35
C THR A 154 10.85 -16.27 -5.23
N LEU A 155 10.16 -16.53 -6.34
CA LEU A 155 9.03 -17.48 -6.38
C LEU A 155 9.50 -18.88 -5.96
N LYS A 156 10.61 -19.35 -6.54
CA LYS A 156 11.15 -20.68 -6.22
C LYS A 156 11.57 -20.82 -4.76
N SER A 157 12.13 -19.76 -4.19
CA SER A 157 12.47 -19.72 -2.76
C SER A 157 11.23 -19.83 -1.87
N VAL A 158 10.12 -19.17 -2.24
CA VAL A 158 8.84 -19.31 -1.53
C VAL A 158 8.34 -20.74 -1.62
N GLU A 159 8.37 -21.35 -2.81
CA GLU A 159 7.93 -22.74 -3.00
C GLU A 159 8.68 -23.74 -2.11
N LEU A 160 10.02 -23.63 -2.05
CA LEU A 160 10.87 -24.51 -1.25
C LEU A 160 10.73 -24.29 0.26
N LEU A 161 10.41 -23.08 0.69
CA LEU A 161 10.26 -22.76 2.11
C LEU A 161 8.89 -23.18 2.66
N THR A 162 7.84 -23.05 1.85
CA THR A 162 6.46 -23.34 2.28
C THR A 162 5.96 -24.72 1.83
N ASP A 163 6.76 -25.46 1.07
CA ASP A 163 6.39 -26.73 0.40
C ASP A 163 5.10 -26.59 -0.44
N CYS A 164 4.90 -25.40 -1.01
CA CYS A 164 3.76 -25.09 -1.87
C CYS A 164 4.23 -24.92 -3.31
N TYR A 165 3.36 -25.24 -4.26
CA TYR A 165 3.46 -24.73 -5.62
C TYR A 165 2.77 -23.38 -5.72
N VAL A 166 3.41 -22.39 -6.33
CA VAL A 166 2.84 -21.03 -6.44
C VAL A 166 2.92 -20.56 -7.88
N LEU A 167 1.76 -20.24 -8.45
CA LEU A 167 1.65 -19.70 -9.80
C LEU A 167 1.10 -18.27 -9.76
N VAL A 168 1.90 -17.33 -10.26
CA VAL A 168 1.51 -15.91 -10.36
C VAL A 168 0.98 -15.65 -11.77
N GLN A 169 -0.34 -15.48 -11.91
CA GLN A 169 -0.95 -15.22 -13.22
C GLN A 169 -1.97 -14.07 -13.17
N GLY A 170 -1.80 -13.09 -14.07
CA GLY A 170 -2.76 -12.01 -14.25
C GLY A 170 -2.94 -11.19 -12.97
N GLN A 171 -4.15 -11.24 -12.40
CA GLN A 171 -4.58 -10.53 -11.19
C GLN A 171 -4.73 -11.44 -9.96
N THR A 172 -4.31 -12.69 -10.06
CA THR A 172 -4.41 -13.68 -8.99
C THR A 172 -3.11 -14.43 -8.81
N VAL A 173 -2.89 -14.95 -7.61
CA VAL A 173 -1.84 -15.92 -7.32
C VAL A 173 -2.51 -17.19 -6.86
N ALA A 174 -2.29 -18.28 -7.58
CA ALA A 174 -2.76 -19.60 -7.19
C ALA A 174 -1.66 -20.30 -6.39
N ALA A 175 -2.02 -20.95 -5.28
CA ALA A 175 -1.11 -21.72 -4.46
C ALA A 175 -1.72 -23.10 -4.15
N VAL A 176 -0.89 -24.13 -4.13
CA VAL A 176 -1.27 -25.51 -3.80
C VAL A 176 -0.26 -26.08 -2.82
N GLY A 177 -0.70 -26.66 -1.72
CA GLY A 177 0.21 -27.27 -0.74
C GLY A 177 -0.40 -27.40 0.65
N PRO A 178 0.43 -27.63 1.69
CA PRO A 178 -0.04 -27.80 3.04
C PRO A 178 -0.65 -26.51 3.61
N TYR A 179 -1.66 -26.63 4.47
CA TYR A 179 -2.40 -25.49 5.03
C TYR A 179 -1.50 -24.44 5.71
N LYS A 180 -0.48 -24.86 6.47
CA LYS A 180 0.50 -23.95 7.09
C LYS A 180 1.29 -23.16 6.03
N GLY A 181 1.67 -23.83 4.94
CA GLY A 181 2.36 -23.20 3.81
C GLY A 181 1.47 -22.20 3.09
N LEU A 182 0.20 -22.55 2.82
CA LEU A 182 -0.76 -21.65 2.17
C LEU A 182 -0.97 -20.35 2.96
N GLN A 183 -1.10 -20.44 4.29
CA GLN A 183 -1.20 -19.25 5.16
C GLN A 183 0.04 -18.34 5.04
N GLN A 184 1.24 -18.94 4.98
CA GLN A 184 2.48 -18.20 4.81
C GLN A 184 2.58 -17.54 3.42
N VAL A 185 2.23 -18.26 2.35
CA VAL A 185 2.20 -17.75 0.98
C VAL A 185 1.21 -16.58 0.87
N ARG A 186 0.00 -16.73 1.40
CA ARG A 186 -1.00 -15.65 1.46
C ARG A 186 -0.45 -14.39 2.10
N LYS A 187 0.17 -14.53 3.27
CA LYS A 187 0.81 -13.41 3.97
C LYS A 187 1.90 -12.76 3.12
N ILE A 188 2.80 -13.54 2.51
CA ILE A 188 3.86 -13.03 1.63
C ILE A 188 3.30 -12.22 0.46
N VAL A 189 2.27 -12.75 -0.20
CA VAL A 189 1.66 -12.15 -1.38
C VAL A 189 0.96 -10.84 -1.01
N GLU A 190 0.16 -10.83 0.06
CA GLU A 190 -0.53 -9.63 0.54
C GLU A 190 0.47 -8.54 0.97
N ASP A 191 1.49 -8.88 1.75
CA ASP A 191 2.52 -7.95 2.20
C ASP A 191 3.32 -7.36 1.02
N THR A 192 3.62 -8.19 0.01
CA THR A 192 4.29 -7.75 -1.21
C THR A 192 3.47 -6.70 -1.96
N MET A 193 2.16 -6.92 -2.01
CA MET A 193 1.22 -5.96 -2.60
C MET A 193 1.03 -4.71 -1.73
N ARG A 194 1.22 -4.80 -0.40
CA ARG A 194 1.27 -3.66 0.55
C ARG A 194 2.62 -2.93 0.59
N ASN A 195 3.49 -3.16 -0.39
CA ASN A 195 4.80 -2.51 -0.54
C ASN A 195 5.94 -3.01 0.36
N ILE A 196 5.76 -4.12 1.07
CA ILE A 196 6.86 -4.80 1.77
C ILE A 196 7.59 -5.65 0.72
N HIS A 197 8.91 -5.80 0.80
CA HIS A 197 9.64 -6.65 -0.17
C HIS A 197 9.56 -8.13 0.25
N PRO A 198 9.26 -9.09 -0.65
CA PRO A 198 9.08 -10.50 -0.30
C PRO A 198 10.32 -11.11 0.37
N ILE A 199 11.52 -10.62 0.04
CA ILE A 199 12.78 -11.04 0.65
C ILE A 199 12.78 -10.95 2.19
N TYR A 200 12.08 -9.99 2.78
CA TYR A 200 12.00 -9.87 4.24
C TYR A 200 11.21 -11.03 4.84
N ASN A 201 10.09 -11.39 4.21
CA ASN A 201 9.28 -12.52 4.64
C ASN A 201 9.99 -13.84 4.38
N ILE A 202 10.73 -13.97 3.27
CA ILE A 202 11.58 -15.15 2.99
C ILE A 202 12.64 -15.30 4.08
N LYS A 203 13.39 -14.24 4.41
CA LYS A 203 14.39 -14.27 5.49
C LYS A 203 13.76 -14.62 6.84
N ALA A 204 12.58 -14.06 7.15
CA ALA A 204 11.86 -14.38 8.36
C ALA A 204 11.44 -15.87 8.39
N LEU A 205 11.00 -16.45 7.27
CA LEU A 205 10.66 -17.87 7.18
C LEU A 205 11.89 -18.78 7.31
N MET A 206 13.02 -18.40 6.72
CA MET A 206 14.28 -19.12 6.91
C MET A 206 14.68 -19.18 8.38
N ILE A 207 14.65 -18.03 9.07
CA ILE A 207 14.96 -17.96 10.50
C ILE A 207 13.96 -18.78 11.32
N LYS A 208 12.66 -18.70 11.03
CA LYS A 208 11.64 -19.51 11.72
C LYS A 208 11.86 -21.01 11.52
N ARG A 209 12.27 -21.44 10.33
CA ARG A 209 12.53 -22.85 10.02
C ARG A 209 13.73 -23.37 10.80
N GLU A 210 14.79 -22.56 10.96
CA GLU A 210 15.94 -22.93 11.80
C GLU A 210 15.57 -22.93 13.29
N LEU A 211 14.90 -21.89 13.80
CA LEU A 211 14.46 -21.83 15.20
C LEU A 211 13.49 -22.96 15.58
N ALA A 212 12.66 -23.43 14.64
CA ALA A 212 11.75 -24.54 14.88
C ALA A 212 12.45 -25.91 15.06
N LYS A 213 13.69 -26.06 14.56
CA LYS A 213 14.49 -27.28 14.77
C LYS A 213 14.97 -27.38 16.21
N ASP A 214 15.23 -26.24 16.86
CA ASP A 214 15.73 -26.19 18.23
C ASP A 214 14.62 -26.53 19.24
N PRO A 215 14.75 -27.62 20.03
CA PRO A 215 13.70 -28.02 20.97
C PRO A 215 13.53 -27.06 22.14
N LYS A 216 14.59 -26.32 22.52
CA LYS A 216 14.59 -25.40 23.67
C LYS A 216 13.71 -24.17 23.46
N LEU A 217 13.63 -23.66 22.22
CA LEU A 217 12.94 -22.41 21.91
C LEU A 217 11.48 -22.61 21.46
N LYS A 218 10.95 -23.85 21.43
CA LYS A 218 9.60 -24.15 20.89
C LYS A 218 8.47 -23.38 21.57
N ASN A 219 8.58 -23.13 22.87
CA ASN A 219 7.54 -22.48 23.67
C ASN A 219 7.79 -20.97 23.88
N GLU A 220 8.89 -20.44 23.36
CA GLU A 220 9.26 -19.03 23.53
C GLU A 220 8.81 -18.18 22.34
N ASN A 221 8.58 -16.88 22.58
CA ASN A 221 8.25 -15.95 21.50
C ASN A 221 9.49 -15.61 20.66
N TRP A 222 9.45 -15.90 19.35
CA TRP A 222 10.55 -15.69 18.41
C TRP A 222 10.70 -14.27 17.86
N GLU A 223 9.83 -13.32 18.22
CA GLU A 223 9.85 -11.95 17.69
C GLU A 223 11.19 -11.21 17.86
N ARG A 224 11.99 -11.57 18.87
CA ARG A 224 13.32 -11.00 19.11
C ARG A 224 14.31 -11.34 17.98
N PHE A 225 14.19 -12.53 17.40
CA PHE A 225 15.10 -13.04 16.37
C PHE A 225 14.64 -12.66 14.96
N LEU A 226 13.39 -12.24 14.80
CA LEU A 226 12.83 -11.89 13.50
C LEU A 226 13.28 -10.49 13.06
N PRO A 227 13.74 -10.32 11.81
CA PRO A 227 14.08 -9.00 11.27
C PRO A 227 12.86 -8.08 11.28
N LYS A 228 12.92 -6.99 12.04
CA LYS A 228 11.87 -5.97 12.07
C LYS A 228 12.13 -4.94 10.97
N PHE A 229 11.24 -4.87 9.98
CA PHE A 229 11.29 -3.81 8.98
C PHE A 229 10.53 -2.58 9.50
N ASN A 230 11.27 -1.64 10.08
CA ASN A 230 10.72 -0.32 10.39
C ASN A 230 10.82 0.54 9.13
N SER A 231 9.68 0.97 8.59
CA SER A 231 9.70 2.00 7.56
C SER A 231 10.41 3.22 8.15
N LYS A 232 11.55 3.61 7.58
CA LYS A 232 12.25 4.84 7.95
C LYS A 232 11.40 6.01 7.44
N ASN A 233 10.28 6.26 8.10
CA ASN A 233 9.55 7.50 7.92
C ASN A 233 10.41 8.58 8.59
N LEU A 234 11.28 9.21 7.80
CA LEU A 234 11.93 10.48 8.15
C LEU A 234 10.82 11.54 8.24
N SER A 235 10.01 11.45 9.30
CA SER A 235 8.73 12.14 9.49
C SER A 235 8.88 13.64 9.75
N LYS A 236 10.12 14.14 9.75
CA LYS A 236 10.43 15.54 10.07
C LYS A 236 11.09 16.27 8.91
N ARG A 237 10.67 16.03 7.67
CA ARG A 237 10.91 17.03 6.62
C ARG A 237 9.96 18.20 6.92
N LYS A 238 10.51 19.36 7.32
CA LYS A 238 9.73 20.60 7.47
C LYS A 238 8.94 20.82 6.17
N GLN A 239 7.63 20.67 6.22
CA GLN A 239 6.79 20.99 5.08
C GLN A 239 6.72 22.52 5.00
N PRO A 240 6.99 23.14 3.83
CA PRO A 240 6.69 24.55 3.66
C PRO A 240 5.21 24.76 3.97
N LYS A 241 4.85 25.85 4.67
CA LYS A 241 3.46 26.18 4.98
C LYS A 241 2.66 26.12 3.67
N LYS A 242 1.75 25.15 3.55
CA LYS A 242 0.91 25.01 2.36
C LYS A 242 0.03 26.26 2.30
N LYS A 243 0.23 27.09 1.27
CA LYS A 243 -0.76 28.10 0.90
C LYS A 243 -2.09 27.37 0.68
N SER A 244 -3.19 27.88 1.24
CA SER A 244 -4.53 27.35 0.98
C SER A 244 -4.72 27.23 -0.53
N LYS A 245 -5.20 26.08 -1.00
CA LYS A 245 -5.54 25.93 -2.42
C LYS A 245 -6.73 26.84 -2.71
N ASN A 246 -6.66 27.60 -3.80
CA ASN A 246 -7.80 28.39 -4.27
C ASN A 246 -9.01 27.47 -4.49
N GLU A 247 -10.20 27.98 -4.20
CA GLU A 247 -11.46 27.25 -4.42
C GLU A 247 -11.60 26.88 -5.90
N TYR A 248 -12.16 25.70 -6.16
CA TYR A 248 -12.34 25.20 -7.52
C TYR A 248 -13.42 26.02 -8.23
N THR A 249 -13.01 26.83 -9.20
CA THR A 249 -13.91 27.51 -10.12
C THR A 249 -14.03 26.68 -11.41
N PRO A 250 -15.23 26.30 -11.85
CA PRO A 250 -15.41 25.52 -13.09
C PRO A 250 -15.09 26.35 -14.34
N PHE A 251 -15.09 27.67 -14.22
CA PHE A 251 -14.71 28.59 -15.29
C PHE A 251 -13.19 28.76 -15.34
N PRO A 252 -12.58 28.65 -16.53
CA PRO A 252 -11.18 28.98 -16.70
C PRO A 252 -10.98 30.48 -16.45
N PRO A 253 -9.82 30.90 -15.91
CA PRO A 253 -9.48 32.32 -15.85
C PRO A 253 -9.40 32.90 -17.27
N PRO A 254 -9.65 34.21 -17.45
CA PRO A 254 -9.49 34.86 -18.75
C PRO A 254 -8.06 34.67 -19.25
N GLN A 255 -7.91 34.43 -20.55
CA GLN A 255 -6.60 34.34 -21.18
C GLN A 255 -5.88 35.69 -21.03
N ALA A 256 -4.57 35.64 -20.81
CA ALA A 256 -3.78 36.87 -20.78
C ALA A 256 -3.80 37.52 -22.17
N GLU A 257 -4.31 38.74 -22.25
CA GLU A 257 -4.34 39.53 -23.47
C GLU A 257 -2.95 39.63 -24.11
N SER A 258 -2.88 39.49 -25.43
CA SER A 258 -1.63 39.64 -26.17
C SER A 258 -1.14 41.10 -26.09
N LYS A 259 0.13 41.33 -26.40
CA LYS A 259 0.66 42.71 -26.49
C LYS A 259 -0.14 43.56 -27.49
N ILE A 260 -0.61 42.92 -28.57
CA ILE A 260 -1.43 43.55 -29.61
C ILE A 260 -2.80 43.90 -29.04
N ASP A 261 -3.45 42.98 -28.34
CA ASP A 261 -4.78 43.22 -27.73
C ASP A 261 -4.71 44.34 -26.68
N LYS A 262 -3.65 44.38 -25.87
CA LYS A 262 -3.41 45.48 -24.91
C LYS A 262 -3.23 46.82 -25.60
N GLN A 263 -2.52 46.85 -26.74
CA GLN A 263 -2.32 48.06 -27.53
C GLN A 263 -3.60 48.48 -28.28
N LEU A 264 -4.41 47.53 -28.71
CA LEU A 264 -5.73 47.78 -29.31
C LEU A 264 -6.70 48.34 -28.26
N ALA A 265 -6.71 47.77 -27.04
CA ALA A 265 -7.52 48.23 -25.92
C ALA A 265 -7.08 49.61 -25.39
N SER A 266 -5.77 49.91 -25.36
CA SER A 266 -5.25 51.23 -24.96
C SER A 266 -5.38 52.30 -26.06
N GLY A 267 -5.71 51.89 -27.29
CA GLY A 267 -5.74 52.77 -28.47
C GLY A 267 -4.35 53.21 -28.94
N GLU A 268 -3.27 52.77 -28.29
CA GLU A 268 -1.89 53.07 -28.69
C GLU A 268 -1.51 52.41 -30.01
N TYR A 269 -2.15 51.29 -30.36
CA TYR A 269 -1.94 50.58 -31.62
C TYR A 269 -2.19 51.46 -32.85
N PHE A 270 -3.16 52.38 -32.76
CA PHE A 270 -3.56 53.24 -33.87
C PHE A 270 -2.70 54.51 -34.00
N LEU A 271 -1.86 54.83 -33.00
CA LEU A 271 -1.02 56.03 -33.01
C LEU A 271 0.24 55.78 -33.84
N LYS A 272 0.56 56.73 -34.72
CA LYS A 272 1.85 56.74 -35.44
C LYS A 272 3.01 56.92 -34.44
N GLU A 273 4.20 56.40 -34.77
CA GLU A 273 5.37 56.44 -33.88
C GLU A 273 5.72 57.87 -33.42
N GLU A 274 5.60 58.86 -34.29
CA GLU A 274 5.81 60.28 -33.95
C GLU A 274 4.85 60.79 -32.87
N GLN A 275 3.58 60.40 -32.94
CA GLN A 275 2.55 60.78 -31.97
C GLN A 275 2.79 60.09 -30.63
N GLN A 276 3.24 58.82 -30.65
CA GLN A 276 3.65 58.10 -29.44
C GLN A 276 4.85 58.78 -28.78
N GLN A 277 5.86 59.19 -29.55
CA GLN A 277 7.04 59.89 -29.05
C GLN A 277 6.70 61.28 -28.49
N ALA A 278 5.79 62.03 -29.12
CA ALA A 278 5.31 63.30 -28.61
C ALA A 278 4.56 63.15 -27.27
N ARG A 279 3.69 62.14 -27.15
CA ARG A 279 3.02 61.83 -25.87
C ARG A 279 4.02 61.42 -24.78
N LYS A 280 5.01 60.59 -25.10
CA LYS A 280 6.08 60.20 -24.15
C LYS A 280 6.89 61.40 -23.66
N ARG A 281 7.18 62.37 -24.52
CA ARG A 281 7.87 63.62 -24.16
C ARG A 281 7.02 64.46 -23.19
N LYS A 282 5.75 64.70 -23.51
CA LYS A 282 4.82 65.42 -22.63
C LYS A 282 4.69 64.78 -21.24
N ILE A 283 4.51 63.46 -21.18
CA ILE A 283 4.44 62.73 -19.90
C ILE A 283 5.74 62.88 -19.09
N ARG A 284 6.91 62.92 -19.76
CA ARG A 284 8.20 63.12 -19.10
C ARG A 284 8.36 64.55 -18.57
N GLU A 285 7.95 65.54 -19.35
CA GLU A 285 7.95 66.96 -18.95
C GLU A 285 7.02 67.20 -17.75
N GLU A 286 5.82 66.64 -17.76
CA GLU A 286 4.87 66.69 -16.65
C GLU A 286 5.44 66.07 -15.38
N LYS A 287 6.04 64.87 -15.47
CA LYS A 287 6.72 64.22 -14.33
C LYS A 287 7.90 65.02 -13.81
N GLN A 288 8.66 65.66 -14.70
CA GLN A 288 9.77 66.52 -14.30
C GLN A 288 9.25 67.76 -13.56
N ALA A 289 8.19 68.40 -14.06
CA ALA A 289 7.57 69.55 -13.42
C ALA A 289 6.96 69.20 -12.05
N GLU A 290 6.37 68.00 -11.90
CA GLU A 290 5.87 67.51 -10.62
C GLU A 290 7.01 67.24 -9.63
N ALA A 291 8.10 66.63 -10.08
CA ALA A 291 9.27 66.37 -9.25
C ALA A 291 10.01 67.65 -8.83
N THR A 292 10.05 68.68 -9.68
CA THR A 292 10.60 69.98 -9.30
C THR A 292 9.72 70.66 -8.26
N LYS A 293 8.40 70.66 -8.44
CA LYS A 293 7.46 71.16 -7.42
C LYS A 293 7.62 70.46 -6.08
N LEU A 294 7.68 69.13 -6.07
CA LEU A 294 7.87 68.36 -4.84
C LEU A 294 9.23 68.60 -4.18
N ARG A 295 10.28 68.89 -4.97
CA ARG A 295 11.60 69.30 -4.45
C ARG A 295 11.58 70.72 -3.88
N GLU A 296 10.88 71.64 -4.53
CA GLU A 296 10.66 73.00 -4.06
C GLU A 296 9.86 73.01 -2.76
N GLU A 297 8.78 72.23 -2.66
CA GLU A 297 8.00 72.04 -1.44
C GLU A 297 8.86 71.49 -0.29
N LYS A 298 9.66 70.44 -0.54
CA LYS A 298 10.60 69.90 0.46
C LYS A 298 11.68 70.91 0.86
N ARG A 299 12.17 71.72 -0.08
CA ARG A 299 13.14 72.78 0.21
C ARG A 299 12.50 73.88 1.05
N ASN A 300 11.29 74.32 0.70
CA ASN A 300 10.55 75.35 1.41
C ASN A 300 10.17 74.90 2.83
N GLN A 301 9.84 73.62 3.03
CA GLN A 301 9.62 73.05 4.36
C GLN A 301 10.83 73.19 5.29
N ALA A 302 12.07 73.18 4.76
CA ALA A 302 13.27 73.39 5.55
C ALA A 302 13.52 74.87 5.93
N TYR A 303 12.88 75.82 5.22
CA TYR A 303 12.99 77.26 5.48
C TYR A 303 11.89 77.81 6.39
N ILE A 304 10.84 77.03 6.68
CA ILE A 304 9.84 77.38 7.68
C ILE A 304 10.44 77.01 9.03
N PRO A 305 10.71 77.98 9.93
CA PRO A 305 11.22 77.67 11.26
C PRO A 305 10.24 76.75 11.97
N PRO A 306 10.71 75.66 12.60
CA PRO A 306 9.84 74.84 13.43
C PRO A 306 9.26 75.72 14.54
N GLU A 307 7.96 75.64 14.79
CA GLU A 307 7.34 76.42 15.86
C GLU A 307 7.98 76.04 17.21
N GLU A 308 8.67 77.00 17.83
CA GLU A 308 9.29 76.80 19.14
C GLU A 308 8.24 76.88 20.25
N PRO A 309 8.24 75.95 21.23
CA PRO A 309 7.38 76.07 22.40
C PRO A 309 7.85 77.23 23.28
N GLN A 310 6.96 78.20 23.55
CA GLN A 310 7.26 79.36 24.41
C GLN A 310 7.76 78.92 25.81
N PHE A 311 8.99 79.34 26.17
CA PHE A 311 9.64 79.01 27.44
C PHE A 311 9.14 79.88 28.59
N LYS A 312 8.42 79.29 29.56
CA LYS A 312 8.08 79.94 30.84
C LYS A 312 9.22 79.76 31.85
N GLY A 313 10.00 80.82 32.13
CA GLY A 313 11.07 80.79 33.11
C GLY A 313 10.56 80.52 34.54
N LYS A 314 11.13 79.51 35.21
CA LYS A 314 10.86 79.21 36.64
C LYS A 314 11.97 79.80 37.52
N LYS A 315 11.60 80.71 38.43
CA LYS A 315 12.42 81.11 39.59
C LYS A 315 12.62 79.91 40.52
N ILE A 316 13.86 79.67 40.95
CA ILE A 316 14.22 78.60 41.89
C ILE A 316 14.12 79.17 43.31
N THR A 317 13.20 78.64 44.11
CA THR A 317 13.17 78.79 45.57
C THR A 317 13.72 77.50 46.18
N HIS A 318 14.77 77.62 46.98
CA HIS A 318 15.30 76.52 47.79
C HIS A 318 14.38 76.27 48.99
N THR A 319 13.75 75.10 49.07
CA THR A 319 13.42 74.44 50.35
C THR A 319 13.33 72.92 50.16
N SER A 320 13.68 72.23 51.23
CA SER A 320 13.98 70.81 51.39
C SER A 320 12.76 69.90 51.42
N ASP A 321 12.65 68.98 50.46
CA ASP A 321 12.06 67.67 50.71
C ASP A 321 12.68 66.64 49.76
N VAL A 322 13.36 65.63 50.32
CA VAL A 322 14.06 64.60 49.54
C VAL A 322 13.17 63.37 49.46
N ASP A 323 12.59 63.14 48.29
CA ASP A 323 11.59 62.08 48.07
C ASP A 323 12.24 60.67 48.02
N VAL A 324 12.32 60.04 49.19
CA VAL A 324 12.98 58.74 49.45
C VAL A 324 12.39 57.60 48.60
N ALA A 325 11.14 57.72 48.14
CA ALA A 325 10.47 56.72 47.30
C ALA A 325 11.03 56.66 45.87
N ALA A 326 11.37 57.82 45.29
CA ALA A 326 11.97 57.91 43.96
C ALA A 326 13.41 57.37 43.95
N LEU A 327 14.16 57.62 45.02
CA LEU A 327 15.52 57.09 45.19
C LEU A 327 15.50 55.55 45.31
N LYS A 328 14.59 54.99 46.12
CA LYS A 328 14.41 53.52 46.25
C LYS A 328 14.01 52.86 44.93
N LYS A 329 13.19 53.51 44.08
CA LYS A 329 12.86 53.00 42.73
C LYS A 329 14.08 53.00 41.79
N LYS A 330 14.91 54.04 41.83
CA LYS A 330 16.15 54.10 41.04
C LYS A 330 17.15 53.01 41.47
N VAL A 331 17.32 52.78 42.77
CA VAL A 331 18.21 51.73 43.30
C VAL A 331 17.71 50.31 42.93
N LYS A 332 16.39 50.04 43.04
CA LYS A 332 15.80 48.76 42.59
C LYS A 332 15.97 48.50 41.10
N ASN A 333 15.85 49.53 40.25
CA ASN A 333 16.04 49.40 38.81
C ASN A 333 17.52 49.18 38.44
N ALA A 334 18.46 49.77 39.18
CA ALA A 334 19.89 49.53 39.00
C ALA A 334 20.28 48.09 39.40
N GLN A 335 19.75 47.56 40.51
CA GLN A 335 19.97 46.16 40.92
C GLN A 335 19.37 45.15 39.92
N LYS A 336 18.18 45.42 39.35
CA LYS A 336 17.58 44.58 38.30
C LYS A 336 18.42 44.53 37.02
N LYS A 337 19.10 45.62 36.64
CA LYS A 337 20.02 45.63 35.49
C LYS A 337 21.28 44.82 35.76
N LYS A 338 21.82 44.88 37.00
CA LYS A 338 23.02 44.13 37.39
C LYS A 338 22.81 42.61 37.46
N ASN A 339 21.63 42.15 37.85
CA ASN A 339 21.32 40.70 37.85
C ASN A 339 21.02 40.15 36.44
N LYS A 340 20.60 40.99 35.49
CA LYS A 340 20.37 40.58 34.09
C LYS A 340 21.66 40.39 33.29
N SER A 341 22.77 40.99 33.71
CA SER A 341 24.07 40.84 33.03
C SER A 341 24.92 39.66 33.55
N VAL A 342 24.44 38.91 34.54
CA VAL A 342 25.17 37.76 35.15
C VAL A 342 24.60 36.40 34.69
N HIS A 343 23.59 36.40 33.80
CA HIS A 343 22.94 35.18 33.27
C HIS A 343 22.85 35.15 31.74
N LEU A 344 23.77 35.85 31.07
CA LEU A 344 23.98 35.76 29.62
C LEU A 344 25.43 35.36 29.35
#